data_AF-A0AAD4HRU5-F1
#
_entry.id   AF-A0AAD4HRU5-F1
#
_cell.length_a   1.000
_cell.length_b   1.000
_cell.length_c   1.000
_cell.angle_alpha   90.00
_cell.angle_beta   90.00
_cell.angle_gamma   90.00
#
_symmetry.space_group_name_H-M   'P 1'
#
loop_
_entity.id
_entity.type
_entity.pdbx_description
1 polymer ?
#
loop_
_entity_poly.entity_id
_entity_poly.type
_entity_poly.pdbx_seq_one_letter_code
_entity_poly.pdbx_strand_id
1 'polypeptide(L)'
;REDVYSYEYEDGPGPDLKNLTFDLKNGSKTPWNSKIIDVLLEEIQKRCDEEKWPFQRSEAYFREILQDRYKCLRTIWTAAQPKVTAKGILETPVEVEKRLITKKDETLKATRQTTRRRNVCPQSPDNFTWRWLQRLIRTLGEGGMSSEESDVENDIETVLRVKNMTWRRAVEQ
;
A
#
# COMPACT_ATOMS: atom_id res chain seq x y z
N ARG A 1 17.94 -21.29 13.15
CA ARG A 1 16.76 -20.91 13.94
C ARG A 1 16.30 -22.18 14.61
N GLU A 2 16.87 -22.40 15.78
CA GLU A 2 16.68 -23.59 16.61
C GLU A 2 15.28 -23.59 17.23
N ASP A 3 14.73 -22.40 17.45
CA ASP A 3 13.33 -22.11 17.80
C ASP A 3 12.32 -22.65 16.77
N VAL A 4 12.49 -22.34 15.48
CA VAL A 4 11.59 -22.81 14.42
C VAL A 4 11.65 -24.33 14.30
N TYR A 5 12.86 -24.89 14.34
CA TYR A 5 13.07 -26.33 14.23
C TYR A 5 12.49 -27.09 15.44
N SER A 6 12.79 -26.63 16.65
CA SER A 6 12.27 -27.26 17.87
C SER A 6 10.75 -27.22 17.93
N TYR A 7 10.11 -26.11 17.56
CA TYR A 7 8.65 -26.03 17.48
C TYR A 7 8.05 -26.97 16.44
N GLU A 8 8.70 -27.15 15.29
CA GLU A 8 8.18 -27.99 14.21
C GLU A 8 8.38 -29.50 14.43
N TYR A 9 9.43 -29.90 15.15
CA TYR A 9 9.86 -31.31 15.21
C TYR A 9 10.12 -31.85 16.63
N GLU A 10 10.24 -31.00 17.65
CA GLU A 10 10.67 -31.39 19.00
C GLU A 10 9.74 -30.89 20.11
N ASP A 11 8.48 -30.56 19.77
CA ASP A 11 7.49 -29.97 20.69
C ASP A 11 8.04 -28.75 21.46
N GLY A 12 8.90 -27.98 20.80
CA GLY A 12 9.52 -26.78 21.34
C GLY A 12 8.51 -25.65 21.60
N PRO A 13 8.94 -24.60 22.32
CA PRO A 13 8.07 -23.45 22.60
C PRO A 13 7.65 -22.75 21.30
N GLY A 14 6.40 -22.28 21.28
CA GLY A 14 5.87 -21.49 20.17
C GLY A 14 6.50 -20.10 20.03
N PRO A 15 6.09 -19.34 19.00
CA PRO A 15 6.61 -18.00 18.75
C PRO A 15 6.47 -17.05 19.95
N ASP A 16 7.48 -16.24 20.22
CA ASP A 16 7.43 -15.22 21.27
C ASP A 16 6.41 -14.13 20.93
N LEU A 17 5.41 -13.97 21.79
CA LEU A 17 4.35 -12.96 21.65
C LEU A 17 4.86 -11.52 21.78
N LYS A 18 5.98 -11.29 22.47
CA LYS A 18 6.58 -9.96 22.61
C LYS A 18 7.50 -9.59 21.45
N ASN A 19 7.99 -10.59 20.72
CA ASN A 19 8.91 -10.42 19.61
C ASN A 19 8.58 -11.40 18.48
N LEU A 20 7.43 -11.20 17.85
CA LEU A 20 6.95 -12.05 16.77
C LEU A 20 7.87 -11.94 15.55
N THR A 21 8.52 -13.05 15.18
CA THR A 21 9.39 -13.10 14.00
C THR A 21 9.02 -14.23 13.05
N PHE A 22 8.63 -13.86 11.83
CA PHE A 22 8.32 -14.83 10.77
C PHE A 22 9.56 -15.60 10.32
N ASP A 23 9.40 -16.88 10.00
CA ASP A 23 10.37 -17.65 9.24
C ASP A 23 10.16 -17.45 7.74
N LEU A 24 10.88 -16.48 7.18
CA LEU A 24 10.77 -16.09 5.77
C LEU A 24 11.40 -17.09 4.80
N LYS A 25 12.14 -18.09 5.29
CA LYS A 25 12.69 -19.16 4.44
C LYS A 25 11.55 -20.03 3.91
N ASN A 26 10.58 -20.34 4.75
CA ASN A 26 9.50 -21.25 4.43
C ASN A 26 8.18 -20.53 4.06
N GLY A 27 7.14 -21.31 3.78
CA GLY A 27 5.81 -20.77 3.42
C GLY A 27 5.01 -20.30 4.64
N SER A 28 3.91 -19.58 4.41
CA SER A 28 2.98 -19.16 5.48
C SER A 28 2.26 -20.33 6.16
N LYS A 29 2.24 -21.49 5.52
CA LYS A 29 1.55 -22.70 5.99
C LYS A 29 2.41 -23.58 6.91
N THR A 30 3.65 -23.19 7.20
CA THR A 30 4.43 -23.92 8.20
C THR A 30 3.79 -23.75 9.57
N PRO A 31 3.94 -24.74 10.48
CA PRO A 31 3.40 -24.63 11.83
C PRO A 31 3.81 -23.31 12.51
N TRP A 32 5.09 -22.94 12.40
CA TRP A 32 5.61 -21.69 12.99
C TRP A 32 4.92 -20.45 12.44
N ASN A 33 4.90 -20.27 11.12
CA ASN A 33 4.32 -19.08 10.49
C ASN A 33 2.79 -19.04 10.62
N SER A 34 2.13 -20.19 10.58
CA SER A 34 0.68 -20.29 10.82
C SER A 34 0.36 -19.82 12.23
N LYS A 35 1.13 -20.25 13.24
CA LYS A 35 0.91 -19.83 14.63
C LYS A 35 1.07 -18.32 14.82
N ILE A 36 2.05 -17.70 14.15
CA ILE A 36 2.20 -16.24 14.16
C ILE A 36 0.97 -15.56 13.52
N ILE A 37 0.47 -16.09 12.39
CA ILE A 37 -0.73 -15.55 11.74
C ILE A 37 -1.95 -15.67 12.67
N ASP A 38 -2.11 -16.79 13.38
CA ASP A 38 -3.19 -16.99 14.34
C ASP A 38 -3.13 -15.98 15.50
N VAL A 39 -1.93 -15.76 16.07
CA VAL A 39 -1.72 -14.74 17.12
C VAL A 39 -2.08 -13.34 16.62
N LEU A 40 -1.67 -12.97 15.40
CA LEU A 40 -2.00 -11.67 14.81
C LEU A 40 -3.50 -11.53 14.53
N LEU A 41 -4.16 -12.63 14.16
CA LEU A 41 -5.58 -12.68 13.88
C LEU A 41 -6.40 -12.45 15.15
N GLU A 42 -6.04 -13.13 16.25
CA GLU A 42 -6.64 -12.94 17.57
C GLU A 42 -6.51 -11.48 18.04
N GLU A 43 -5.32 -10.88 17.88
CA GLU A 43 -5.07 -9.49 18.27
C GLU A 43 -5.88 -8.49 17.42
N ILE A 44 -5.99 -8.73 16.10
CA ILE A 44 -6.81 -7.88 15.22
C ILE A 44 -8.28 -7.96 15.62
N GLN A 45 -8.81 -9.15 15.88
CA GLN A 45 -10.20 -9.33 16.30
C GLN A 45 -10.47 -8.62 17.62
N LYS A 46 -9.59 -8.82 18.61
CA LYS A 46 -9.67 -8.14 19.90
C LYS A 46 -9.75 -6.63 19.76
N ARG A 47 -8.88 -6.03 18.92
CA ARG A 47 -8.90 -4.58 18.68
C ARG A 47 -10.13 -4.11 17.91
N CYS A 48 -10.61 -4.89 16.93
CA CYS A 48 -11.86 -4.57 16.25
C CYS A 48 -13.03 -4.45 17.22
N ASP A 49 -13.10 -5.34 18.21
CA ASP A 49 -14.14 -5.34 19.24
C ASP A 49 -13.96 -4.19 20.25
N GLU A 50 -12.74 -3.99 20.76
CA GLU A 50 -12.41 -2.93 21.72
C GLU A 50 -12.61 -1.53 21.15
N GLU A 51 -12.15 -1.30 19.92
CA GLU A 51 -12.19 -0.01 19.24
C GLU A 51 -13.49 0.20 18.43
N LYS A 52 -14.41 -0.78 18.45
CA LYS A 52 -15.69 -0.75 17.73
C LYS A 52 -15.54 -0.34 16.26
N TRP A 53 -14.64 -1.02 15.56
CA TRP A 53 -14.36 -0.67 14.16
C TRP A 53 -15.63 -0.74 13.30
N PRO A 54 -15.85 0.24 12.39
CA PRO A 54 -17.09 0.34 11.62
C PRO A 54 -17.28 -0.82 10.62
N PHE A 55 -16.24 -1.62 10.38
CA PHE A 55 -16.26 -2.74 9.45
C PHE A 55 -15.97 -4.04 10.17
N GLN A 56 -17.03 -4.77 10.52
CA GLN A 56 -16.89 -6.16 10.95
C GLN A 56 -16.66 -7.04 9.71
N ARG A 57 -15.59 -7.82 9.75
CA ARG A 57 -15.22 -8.77 8.70
C ARG A 57 -15.02 -10.14 9.31
N SER A 58 -15.18 -11.18 8.48
CA SER A 58 -14.99 -12.55 8.94
C SER A 58 -13.52 -12.81 9.31
N GLU A 59 -13.30 -13.77 10.20
CA GLU A 59 -11.96 -14.27 10.51
C GLU A 59 -11.21 -14.68 9.23
N ALA A 60 -11.89 -15.41 8.33
CA ALA A 60 -11.33 -15.86 7.07
C ALA A 60 -10.78 -14.69 6.22
N TYR A 61 -11.49 -13.56 6.20
CA TYR A 61 -11.04 -12.36 5.49
C TYR A 61 -9.72 -11.81 6.06
N PHE A 62 -9.62 -11.66 7.38
CA PHE A 62 -8.39 -11.18 8.01
C PHE A 62 -7.24 -12.18 7.86
N ARG A 63 -7.53 -13.48 7.96
CA ARG A 63 -6.55 -14.54 7.71
C ARG A 63 -5.99 -14.45 6.29
N GLU A 64 -6.84 -14.25 5.28
CA GLU A 64 -6.38 -14.06 3.90
C GLU A 64 -5.50 -12.82 3.74
N ILE A 65 -5.89 -11.69 4.36
CA ILE A 65 -5.06 -10.47 4.34
C ILE A 65 -3.69 -10.72 4.97
N LEU A 66 -3.65 -11.35 6.15
CA LEU A 66 -2.38 -11.65 6.83
C LEU A 66 -1.49 -12.58 5.99
N GLN A 67 -2.08 -13.58 5.34
CA GLN A 67 -1.37 -14.45 4.42
C GLN A 67 -0.84 -13.70 3.20
N ASP A 68 -1.61 -12.77 2.64
CA ASP A 68 -1.17 -11.95 1.50
C ASP A 68 -0.04 -10.99 1.89
N ARG A 69 -0.15 -10.37 3.07
CA ARG A 69 0.92 -9.54 3.65
C ARG A 69 2.19 -10.35 3.89
N TYR A 70 2.07 -11.58 4.39
CA TYR A 70 3.20 -12.49 4.52
C TYR A 70 3.85 -12.79 3.15
N LYS A 71 3.05 -13.10 2.12
CA LYS A 71 3.57 -13.37 0.75
C LYS A 71 4.33 -12.16 0.21
N CYS A 72 3.81 -10.96 0.41
CA CYS A 72 4.47 -9.71 0.02
C CYS A 72 5.80 -9.54 0.77
N LEU A 73 5.79 -9.73 2.10
CA LEU A 73 6.99 -9.65 2.94
C LEU A 73 8.06 -10.65 2.49
N ARG A 74 7.69 -11.90 2.26
CA ARG A 74 8.61 -12.94 1.78
C ARG A 74 9.17 -12.60 0.41
N THR A 75 8.36 -12.04 -0.49
CA THR A 75 8.80 -11.61 -1.83
C THR A 75 9.87 -10.52 -1.72
N ILE A 76 9.65 -9.53 -0.86
CA ILE A 76 10.60 -8.44 -0.61
C ILE A 76 11.89 -9.00 0.03
N TRP A 77 11.76 -9.83 1.06
CA TRP A 77 12.89 -10.44 1.76
C TRP A 77 13.74 -11.32 0.84
N THR A 78 13.10 -12.14 0.00
CA THR A 78 13.78 -12.99 -0.98
C THR A 78 14.49 -12.15 -2.04
N ALA A 79 13.87 -11.04 -2.48
CA ALA A 79 14.52 -10.11 -3.40
C ALA A 79 15.73 -9.39 -2.77
N ALA A 80 15.72 -9.19 -1.46
CA ALA A 80 16.80 -8.59 -0.69
C ALA A 80 17.91 -9.58 -0.29
N GLN A 81 17.74 -10.89 -0.55
CA GLN A 81 18.84 -11.83 -0.32
C GLN A 81 19.98 -11.60 -1.33
N PRO A 82 21.25 -11.78 -0.90
CA PRO A 82 22.40 -11.80 -1.80
C PRO A 82 22.23 -12.88 -2.88
N LYS A 83 22.57 -12.52 -4.12
CA LYS A 83 22.52 -13.45 -5.25
C LYS A 83 23.91 -13.79 -5.73
N VAL A 84 24.04 -14.94 -6.37
CA VAL A 84 25.27 -15.31 -7.08
C VAL A 84 25.29 -14.54 -8.40
N THR A 85 26.34 -13.75 -8.60
CA THR A 85 26.56 -12.98 -9.84
C THR A 85 26.93 -13.91 -10.99
N ALA A 86 26.90 -13.40 -12.23
CA ALA A 86 27.31 -14.16 -13.42
C ALA A 86 28.76 -14.69 -13.36
N LYS A 87 29.60 -14.12 -12.48
CA LYS A 87 30.98 -14.56 -12.24
C LYS A 87 31.09 -15.68 -11.19
N GLY A 88 29.96 -16.17 -10.67
CA GLY A 88 29.92 -17.18 -9.60
C GLY A 88 30.21 -16.62 -8.20
N ILE A 89 30.31 -15.30 -8.04
CA ILE A 89 30.63 -14.65 -6.76
C ILE A 89 29.34 -14.17 -6.09
N LEU A 90 29.21 -14.37 -4.77
CA LEU A 90 28.08 -13.87 -4.00
C LEU A 90 28.11 -12.34 -3.91
N GLU A 91 26.98 -11.68 -4.16
CA GLU A 91 26.82 -10.24 -4.00
C GLU A 91 27.23 -9.78 -2.59
N THR A 92 28.02 -8.72 -2.54
CA THR A 92 28.29 -8.00 -1.29
C THR A 92 27.06 -7.20 -0.84
N PRO A 93 26.95 -6.81 0.45
CA PRO A 93 25.83 -6.01 0.93
C PRO A 93 25.62 -4.70 0.14
N VAL A 94 26.71 -4.07 -0.29
CA VAL A 94 26.67 -2.83 -1.10
C VAL A 94 26.10 -3.09 -2.50
N GLU A 95 26.44 -4.23 -3.11
CA GLU A 95 25.91 -4.63 -4.41
C GLU A 95 24.41 -4.99 -4.31
N VAL A 96 24.00 -5.68 -3.24
CA VAL A 96 22.59 -5.96 -2.96
C VAL A 96 21.79 -4.66 -2.82
N GLU A 97 22.29 -3.72 -2.02
CA GLU A 97 21.64 -2.43 -1.82
C GLU A 97 21.50 -1.67 -3.14
N LYS A 98 22.59 -1.55 -3.91
CA LYS A 98 22.59 -0.89 -5.22
C LYS A 98 21.57 -1.53 -6.18
N ARG A 99 21.47 -2.86 -6.18
CA ARG A 99 20.49 -3.60 -6.97
C ARG A 99 19.06 -3.29 -6.53
N LEU A 100 18.78 -3.23 -5.23
CA LEU A 100 17.46 -2.91 -4.70
C LEU A 100 17.04 -1.47 -5.03
N ILE A 101 17.95 -0.50 -4.89
CA ILE A 101 17.71 0.91 -5.25
C ILE A 101 17.40 1.02 -6.75
N THR A 102 18.24 0.42 -7.59
CA THR A 102 18.07 0.47 -9.06
C THR A 102 16.72 -0.12 -9.48
N LYS A 103 16.35 -1.29 -8.92
CA LYS A 103 15.06 -1.94 -9.21
C LYS A 103 13.87 -1.09 -8.74
N LYS A 104 13.99 -0.43 -7.59
CA LYS A 104 12.95 0.50 -7.09
C LYS A 104 12.77 1.67 -8.05
N ASP A 105 13.87 2.26 -8.52
CA ASP A 105 13.83 3.38 -9.47
C ASP A 105 13.22 2.99 -10.81
N GLU A 106 13.58 1.82 -11.35
CA GLU A 106 12.97 1.26 -12.55
C GLU A 106 11.45 1.08 -12.40
N THR A 107 11.02 0.53 -11.27
CA THR A 107 9.60 0.32 -10.95
C THR A 107 8.85 1.66 -10.86
N LEU A 108 9.44 2.66 -10.22
CA LEU A 108 8.87 4.01 -10.12
C LEU A 108 8.80 4.69 -11.49
N LYS A 109 9.83 4.55 -12.33
CA LYS A 109 9.84 5.08 -13.71
C LYS A 109 8.74 4.45 -14.55
N ALA A 110 8.60 3.12 -14.52
CA ALA A 110 7.55 2.40 -15.22
C ALA A 110 6.14 2.81 -14.73
N THR A 111 5.97 2.95 -13.42
CA THR A 111 4.69 3.39 -12.83
C THR A 111 4.32 4.80 -13.31
N ARG A 112 5.26 5.76 -13.26
CA ARG A 112 5.05 7.13 -13.78
C ARG A 112 4.69 7.12 -15.26
N GLN A 113 5.35 6.28 -16.06
CA GLN A 113 5.07 6.14 -17.49
C GLN A 113 3.65 5.61 -17.74
N THR A 114 3.20 4.60 -16.99
CA THR A 114 1.84 4.05 -17.08
C THR A 114 0.79 5.10 -16.71
N THR A 115 0.99 5.85 -15.63
CA THR A 115 0.05 6.92 -15.23
C THR A 115 -0.02 8.02 -16.29
N ARG A 116 1.12 8.43 -16.86
CA ARG A 116 1.15 9.42 -17.95
C ARG A 116 0.40 8.91 -19.19
N ARG A 117 0.57 7.65 -19.58
CA ARG A 117 -0.16 7.07 -20.73
C ARG A 117 -1.67 7.02 -20.52
N ARG A 118 -2.13 6.73 -19.29
CA ARG A 118 -3.56 6.77 -18.93
C ARG A 118 -4.14 8.19 -18.94
N ASN A 119 -3.34 9.19 -18.55
CA ASN A 119 -3.79 10.58 -18.51
C ASN A 119 -3.73 11.27 -19.90
N VAL A 120 -2.86 10.79 -20.81
CA VAL A 120 -2.71 11.34 -22.17
C VAL A 120 -3.68 10.71 -23.18
N CYS A 121 -4.27 9.55 -22.87
CA CYS A 121 -5.32 8.95 -23.69
C CYS A 121 -6.64 8.87 -22.89
N PRO A 122 -7.43 9.95 -22.84
CA PRO A 122 -8.86 9.75 -22.79
C PRO A 122 -9.22 9.04 -24.10
N GLN A 123 -9.48 7.73 -24.05
CA GLN A 123 -10.41 7.15 -25.00
C GLN A 123 -11.68 7.97 -24.83
N SER A 124 -11.92 8.88 -25.77
CA SER A 124 -12.99 9.86 -25.73
C SER A 124 -14.33 9.17 -25.52
N PRO A 125 -15.00 9.35 -24.36
CA PRO A 125 -16.42 9.15 -24.28
C PRO A 125 -17.06 10.44 -24.81
N ASP A 126 -17.46 10.37 -26.06
CA ASP A 126 -18.46 11.22 -26.71
C ASP A 126 -18.19 12.73 -26.76
N ASN A 127 -18.00 13.22 -28.00
CA ASN A 127 -18.04 14.62 -28.42
C ASN A 127 -19.23 15.40 -27.79
N PHE A 128 -20.32 14.70 -27.47
CA PHE A 128 -21.50 15.25 -26.81
C PHE A 128 -21.22 15.79 -25.40
N THR A 129 -20.51 15.04 -24.55
CA THR A 129 -20.20 15.45 -23.17
C THR A 129 -19.32 16.70 -23.16
N TRP A 130 -18.38 16.79 -24.11
CA TRP A 130 -17.49 17.94 -24.24
C TRP A 130 -18.20 19.18 -24.79
N ARG A 131 -19.12 19.01 -25.75
CA ARG A 131 -19.98 20.10 -26.23
C ARG A 131 -20.92 20.62 -25.14
N TRP A 132 -21.46 19.73 -24.31
CA TRP A 132 -22.30 20.11 -23.17
C TRP A 132 -21.51 20.93 -22.15
N LEU A 133 -20.30 20.47 -21.78
CA LEU A 133 -19.44 21.18 -20.83
C LEU A 133 -19.02 22.57 -21.36
N GLN A 134 -18.69 22.66 -22.65
CA GLN A 134 -18.37 23.94 -23.29
C GLN A 134 -19.56 24.90 -23.31
N ARG A 135 -20.77 24.39 -23.53
CA ARG A 135 -22.00 25.19 -23.44
C ARG A 135 -22.22 25.70 -22.02
N LEU A 136 -22.04 24.83 -21.02
CA LEU A 136 -22.16 25.15 -19.60
C LEU A 136 -21.18 26.26 -19.18
N ILE A 137 -19.91 26.15 -19.57
CA ILE A 137 -18.89 27.16 -19.29
C ILE A 137 -19.23 28.50 -19.94
N ARG A 138 -19.69 28.52 -21.19
CA ARG A 138 -20.12 29.78 -21.83
C ARG A 138 -21.31 30.42 -21.11
N THR A 139 -22.28 29.62 -20.69
CA THR A 139 -23.44 30.13 -19.93
C THR A 139 -23.12 30.58 -18.51
N LEU A 140 -22.09 30.01 -17.88
CA LEU A 140 -21.68 30.38 -16.52
C LEU A 140 -20.58 31.45 -16.48
N GLY A 141 -19.82 31.61 -17.57
CA GLY A 141 -18.68 32.53 -17.67
C GLY A 141 -19.04 33.98 -17.99
N GLU A 142 -20.21 34.27 -18.55
CA GLU A 142 -20.67 35.65 -18.79
C GLU A 142 -20.97 36.43 -17.49
N GLY A 143 -21.02 35.75 -16.33
CA GLY A 143 -21.47 36.33 -15.06
C GLY A 143 -20.51 36.25 -13.86
N GLY A 144 -19.24 35.86 -14.01
CA GLY A 144 -18.32 35.95 -12.86
C GLY A 144 -17.08 35.07 -12.90
N MET A 145 -16.05 35.57 -13.57
CA MET A 145 -14.67 35.33 -13.14
C MET A 145 -14.10 36.68 -12.69
N SER A 146 -14.18 36.95 -11.39
CA SER A 146 -13.36 37.97 -10.74
C SER A 146 -11.96 37.39 -10.59
N SER A 147 -11.02 37.88 -11.39
CA SER A 147 -9.61 37.52 -11.33
C SER A 147 -8.93 38.29 -10.19
N GLU A 148 -8.77 37.64 -9.04
CA GLU A 148 -7.85 38.07 -7.98
C GLU A 148 -7.01 36.86 -7.52
N GLU A 149 -6.10 36.40 -8.37
CA GLU A 149 -4.88 35.75 -7.90
C GLU A 149 -3.71 36.60 -8.39
N SER A 150 -3.33 37.56 -7.55
CA SER A 150 -2.03 38.23 -7.65
C SER A 150 -0.97 37.30 -7.11
N ASP A 151 0.02 37.04 -7.95
CA ASP A 151 1.25 36.32 -7.66
C ASP A 151 2.01 37.00 -6.50
N VAL A 152 2.07 36.36 -5.33
CA VAL A 152 2.96 36.76 -4.24
C VAL A 152 3.57 35.50 -3.61
N GLU A 153 4.85 35.33 -3.91
CA GLU A 153 5.82 34.47 -3.26
C GLU A 153 5.97 34.88 -1.77
N ASN A 154 5.55 34.05 -0.81
CA ASN A 154 6.23 33.89 0.49
C ASN A 154 5.56 32.85 1.42
N ASP A 155 6.40 32.18 2.20
CA ASP A 155 6.12 31.21 3.26
C ASP A 155 4.86 31.50 4.10
N ILE A 156 3.80 30.71 3.93
CA ILE A 156 2.71 30.58 4.92
C ILE A 156 2.20 29.14 4.94
N GLU A 157 2.13 28.58 6.14
CA GLU A 157 1.55 27.29 6.50
C GLU A 157 0.25 26.99 5.74
N THR A 158 0.19 25.86 5.03
CA THR A 158 -0.97 25.49 4.21
C THR A 158 -2.14 25.06 5.09
N VAL A 159 -2.94 26.03 5.54
CA VAL A 159 -4.24 25.76 6.18
C VAL A 159 -5.23 25.31 5.10
N LEU A 160 -5.41 23.99 4.98
CA LEU A 160 -6.40 23.41 4.09
C LEU A 160 -7.82 23.71 4.60
N ARG A 161 -8.51 24.66 3.98
CA ARG A 161 -9.95 24.87 4.21
C ARG A 161 -10.76 24.01 3.27
N VAL A 162 -11.52 23.07 3.83
CA VAL A 162 -12.48 22.27 3.06
C VAL A 162 -13.71 23.14 2.79
N LYS A 163 -13.92 23.52 1.53
CA LYS A 163 -15.13 24.21 1.09
C LYS A 163 -16.30 23.22 1.13
N ASN A 164 -17.26 23.46 2.01
CA ASN A 164 -18.46 22.64 2.09
C ASN A 164 -19.31 22.89 0.85
N MET A 165 -19.51 21.85 0.05
CA MET A 165 -20.24 21.93 -1.22
C MET A 165 -21.65 21.36 -1.01
N THR A 166 -22.66 22.18 -1.23
CA THR A 166 -24.09 21.89 -0.97
C THR A 166 -24.64 20.66 -1.71
N TRP A 167 -23.94 20.16 -2.73
CA TRP A 167 -24.32 18.95 -3.48
C TRP A 167 -23.71 17.65 -2.93
N ARG A 168 -22.81 17.72 -1.94
CA ARG A 168 -22.36 16.52 -1.21
C ARG A 168 -23.36 16.26 -0.10
N ARG A 169 -23.97 15.07 -0.09
CA ARG A 169 -24.80 14.63 1.03
C ARG A 169 -23.93 14.56 2.28
N ALA A 170 -24.45 15.07 3.40
CA ALA A 170 -23.80 14.94 4.69
C ALA A 170 -23.52 13.46 4.97
N VAL A 171 -22.30 13.15 5.38
CA VAL A 171 -22.00 11.84 5.97
C VAL A 171 -22.54 11.94 7.39
N GLU A 172 -23.69 11.31 7.65
CA GLU A 172 -24.25 11.20 9.00
C GLU A 172 -23.25 10.43 9.88
N GLN A 173 -22.98 10.99 11.06
CA GLN A 173 -22.07 10.45 12.08
C GLN A 173 -22.68 9.26 12.82
#